data_AF-A0A673XVJ2-F1
#
_entry.id   AF-A0A673XVJ2-F1
#
_cell.length_a   1.000
_cell.length_b   1.000
_cell.length_c   1.000
_cell.angle_alpha   90.00
_cell.angle_beta   90.00
_cell.angle_gamma   90.00
#
_symmetry.space_group_name_H-M   'P 1'
#
loop_
_entity.id
_entity.type
_entity.pdbx_description
1 polymer ?
#
loop_
_entity_poly.entity_id
_entity_poly.type
_entity_poly.pdbx_seq_one_letter_code
_entity_poly.pdbx_strand_id
1 'polypeptide(L)'
;KADLVVAEYTSALKLLRKKSKSWNPKVVRVSSQTGEGVPELWGKMEAFRSATLSSGDFQDRRRAQHKVWMWSLIQENVLRHFQEHPAVRGELPQLEDRVTRGAISPGLAADLLLKAFTSSSSSSSSQ
;
A
#
# COMPACT_ATOMS: atom_id res chain seq x y z
N LYS A 1 -3.34 -31.25 -18.55
CA LYS A 1 -3.09 -30.72 -17.18
C LYS A 1 -3.52 -29.26 -17.06
N ALA A 2 -3.10 -28.37 -17.99
CA ALA A 2 -3.43 -26.95 -17.89
C ALA A 2 -4.94 -26.64 -18.02
N ASP A 3 -5.71 -27.40 -18.81
CA ASP A 3 -7.17 -27.17 -18.93
C ASP A 3 -7.94 -27.46 -17.64
N LEU A 4 -7.50 -28.46 -16.86
CA LEU A 4 -8.07 -28.77 -15.55
C LEU A 4 -7.86 -27.59 -14.60
N VAL A 5 -6.65 -27.05 -14.55
CA VAL A 5 -6.30 -25.89 -13.71
C VAL A 5 -7.15 -24.66 -14.09
N VAL A 6 -7.38 -24.42 -15.38
CA VAL A 6 -8.27 -23.34 -15.83
C VAL A 6 -9.69 -23.54 -15.32
N ALA A 7 -10.21 -24.77 -15.42
CA ALA A 7 -11.56 -25.09 -14.96
C ALA A 7 -11.70 -24.92 -13.45
N GLU A 8 -10.74 -25.39 -12.66
CA GLU A 8 -10.69 -25.27 -11.21
C GLU A 8 -10.68 -23.80 -10.77
N TYR A 9 -9.77 -22.97 -11.30
CA TYR A 9 -9.74 -21.55 -10.98
C TYR A 9 -10.98 -20.80 -11.45
N THR A 10 -11.51 -21.15 -12.63
CA THR A 10 -12.74 -20.54 -13.14
C THR A 10 -13.92 -20.86 -12.21
N SER A 11 -13.99 -22.07 -11.68
CA SER A 11 -15.01 -22.47 -10.71
C SER A 11 -14.84 -21.71 -9.40
N ALA A 12 -13.62 -21.68 -8.84
CA ALA A 12 -13.32 -21.00 -7.59
C ALA A 12 -13.66 -19.50 -7.65
N LEU A 13 -13.35 -18.82 -8.76
CA LEU A 13 -13.64 -17.40 -8.93
C LEU A 13 -15.14 -17.07 -8.92
N LYS A 14 -16.02 -18.03 -9.25
CA LYS A 14 -17.48 -17.84 -9.16
C LYS A 14 -17.97 -17.80 -7.71
N LEU A 15 -17.24 -18.40 -6.78
CA LEU A 15 -17.57 -18.42 -5.36
C LEU A 15 -17.13 -17.14 -4.64
N LEU A 16 -16.25 -16.35 -5.25
CA LEU A 16 -15.74 -15.11 -4.65
C LEU A 16 -16.68 -13.93 -4.89
N ARG A 17 -16.79 -13.04 -3.89
CA ARG A 17 -17.47 -11.75 -4.07
C ARG A 17 -16.76 -10.94 -5.15
N LYS A 18 -17.54 -10.45 -6.13
CA LYS A 18 -17.02 -9.60 -7.20
C LYS A 18 -16.40 -8.32 -6.64
N LYS A 19 -15.17 -8.03 -7.06
CA LYS A 19 -14.44 -6.81 -6.68
C LYS A 19 -14.82 -5.59 -7.51
N SER A 20 -15.31 -5.79 -8.74
CA SER A 20 -15.81 -4.75 -9.63
C SER A 20 -17.19 -5.18 -10.13
N LYS A 21 -18.08 -4.20 -10.33
CA LYS A 21 -19.39 -4.44 -10.93
C LYS A 21 -19.29 -4.62 -12.45
N SER A 22 -18.31 -3.96 -13.06
CA SER A 22 -18.13 -3.93 -14.52
C SER A 22 -17.28 -5.07 -15.08
N TRP A 23 -16.57 -5.83 -14.23
CA TRP A 23 -15.68 -6.89 -14.71
C TRP A 23 -15.72 -8.18 -13.88
N ASN A 24 -15.83 -9.31 -14.58
CA ASN A 24 -15.63 -10.64 -14.02
C ASN A 24 -14.24 -11.17 -14.45
N PRO A 25 -13.36 -11.55 -13.50
CA PRO A 25 -12.06 -12.14 -13.81
C PRO A 25 -12.16 -13.31 -14.79
N LYS A 26 -11.19 -13.40 -15.71
CA LYS A 26 -11.09 -14.45 -16.72
C LYS A 26 -9.81 -15.25 -16.48
N VAL A 27 -9.90 -16.57 -16.53
CA VAL A 27 -8.75 -17.47 -16.44
C VAL A 27 -8.39 -17.88 -17.87
N VAL A 28 -7.14 -17.67 -18.26
CA VAL A 28 -6.61 -18.03 -19.58
C VAL A 28 -5.30 -18.77 -19.39
N ARG A 29 -4.98 -19.69 -20.32
CA ARG A 29 -3.67 -20.32 -20.38
C ARG A 29 -2.75 -19.48 -21.24
N VAL A 30 -1.51 -19.35 -20.79
CA VAL A 30 -0.46 -18.68 -21.54
C VAL A 30 0.84 -19.45 -21.41
N SER A 31 1.68 -19.36 -22.44
CA SER A 31 3.04 -19.87 -22.42
C SER A 31 3.96 -18.80 -22.97
N SER A 32 4.82 -18.24 -22.13
CA SER A 32 5.83 -17.26 -22.57
C SER A 32 6.91 -17.90 -23.44
N GLN A 33 7.12 -19.21 -23.32
CA GLN A 33 8.12 -19.95 -24.11
C GLN A 33 7.64 -20.20 -25.55
N THR A 34 6.35 -20.51 -25.73
CA THR A 34 5.77 -20.81 -27.06
C THR A 34 4.99 -19.65 -27.65
N GLY A 35 4.69 -18.62 -26.86
CA GLY A 35 3.84 -17.49 -27.24
C GLY A 35 2.33 -17.80 -27.22
N GLU A 36 1.93 -19.04 -26.91
CA GLU A 36 0.52 -19.45 -26.86
C GLU A 36 -0.25 -18.59 -25.84
N GLY A 37 -1.43 -18.09 -26.23
CA GLY A 37 -2.35 -17.38 -25.34
C GLY A 37 -1.99 -15.92 -25.07
N VAL A 38 -0.82 -15.43 -25.51
CA VAL A 38 -0.38 -14.05 -25.25
C VAL A 38 -1.23 -13.02 -26.01
N PRO A 39 -1.53 -13.19 -27.32
CA PRO A 39 -2.45 -12.28 -28.02
C PRO A 39 -3.86 -12.26 -27.41
N GLU A 40 -4.37 -13.42 -27.01
CA GLU A 40 -5.68 -13.56 -26.37
C GLU A 40 -5.71 -12.87 -25.00
N LEU A 41 -4.65 -13.03 -24.20
CA LEU A 41 -4.48 -12.33 -22.94
C LEU A 41 -4.53 -10.81 -23.14
N TRP A 42 -3.80 -10.29 -24.14
CA TRP A 42 -3.81 -8.87 -24.45
C TRP A 42 -5.21 -8.37 -24.81
N GLY A 43 -5.95 -9.09 -25.65
CA GLY A 43 -7.34 -8.76 -25.97
C GLY A 43 -8.25 -8.75 -24.74
N LYS A 44 -8.03 -9.63 -23.75
CA LYS A 44 -8.76 -9.56 -22.47
C LYS A 44 -8.35 -8.35 -21.62
N MET A 45 -7.09 -7.93 -21.65
CA MET A 45 -6.61 -6.73 -20.95
C MET A 45 -7.24 -5.46 -21.54
N GLU A 46 -7.34 -5.36 -22.86
CA GLU A 46 -8.00 -4.25 -23.54
C GLU A 46 -9.51 -4.21 -23.23
N ALA A 47 -10.18 -5.37 -23.26
CA ALA A 47 -11.58 -5.48 -22.87
C ALA A 47 -11.81 -5.05 -21.40
N PHE A 48 -10.91 -5.43 -20.48
CA PHE A 48 -10.94 -4.97 -19.09
C PHE A 48 -10.81 -3.45 -19.00
N ARG A 49 -9.82 -2.89 -19.70
CA ARG A 49 -9.59 -1.44 -19.74
C ARG A 49 -10.82 -0.70 -20.26
N SER A 50 -11.41 -1.17 -21.36
CA SER A 50 -12.62 -0.58 -21.94
C SER A 50 -13.80 -0.62 -20.97
N ALA A 51 -14.10 -1.79 -20.39
CA ALA A 51 -15.22 -1.96 -19.45
C ALA A 51 -15.06 -1.15 -18.15
N THR A 52 -13.84 -1.04 -17.63
CA THR A 52 -13.57 -0.27 -16.41
C THR A 52 -13.50 1.23 -16.64
N LEU A 53 -13.11 1.68 -17.84
CA LEU A 53 -13.18 3.08 -18.21
C LEU A 53 -14.63 3.52 -18.44
N SER A 54 -15.43 2.73 -19.17
CA SER A 54 -16.83 3.09 -19.46
C SER A 54 -17.72 3.09 -18.22
N SER A 55 -17.42 2.24 -17.24
CA SER A 55 -18.13 2.22 -15.95
C SER A 55 -17.63 3.24 -14.93
N GLY A 56 -16.50 3.90 -15.17
CA GLY A 56 -15.87 4.80 -14.19
C GLY A 56 -14.99 4.10 -13.13
N ASP A 57 -15.14 2.79 -12.95
CA ASP A 57 -14.38 1.97 -11.98
C ASP A 57 -12.86 2.20 -12.05
N PHE A 58 -12.32 2.41 -13.26
CA PHE A 58 -10.89 2.66 -13.48
C PHE A 58 -10.42 3.95 -12.83
N GLN A 59 -11.17 5.04 -13.03
CA GLN A 59 -10.80 6.36 -12.49
C GLN A 59 -11.00 6.40 -10.98
N ASP A 60 -12.06 5.76 -10.48
CA ASP A 60 -12.34 5.66 -9.05
C ASP A 60 -11.21 4.93 -8.32
N ARG A 61 -10.79 3.78 -8.88
CA ARG A 61 -9.66 3.02 -8.34
C ARG A 61 -8.36 3.82 -8.37
N ARG A 62 -8.10 4.59 -9.43
CA ARG A 62 -6.93 5.44 -9.53
C ARG A 62 -6.93 6.56 -8.48
N ARG A 63 -8.07 7.23 -8.27
CA ARG A 63 -8.19 8.27 -7.22
C ARG A 63 -7.96 7.67 -5.82
N ALA A 64 -8.52 6.50 -5.55
CA ALA A 64 -8.27 5.79 -4.29
C ALA A 64 -6.79 5.43 -4.11
N GLN A 65 -6.13 4.94 -5.16
CA GLN A 65 -4.69 4.65 -5.14
C GLN A 65 -3.85 5.90 -4.90
N HIS A 66 -4.17 7.02 -5.56
CA HIS A 66 -3.47 8.29 -5.36
C HIS A 66 -3.57 8.76 -3.91
N LYS A 67 -4.75 8.63 -3.28
CA LYS A 67 -4.92 8.95 -1.86
C LYS A 67 -4.02 8.08 -0.98
N VAL A 68 -3.98 6.76 -1.24
CA VAL A 68 -3.12 5.84 -0.49
C VAL A 68 -1.65 6.22 -0.68
N TRP A 69 -1.20 6.43 -1.92
CA TRP A 69 0.18 6.82 -2.22
C TRP A 69 0.59 8.13 -1.56
N MET A 70 -0.28 9.14 -1.61
CA MET A 70 -0.05 10.42 -0.95
C MET A 70 0.17 10.23 0.55
N TRP A 71 -0.68 9.46 1.23
CA TRP A 71 -0.53 9.21 2.66
C TRP A 71 0.69 8.35 2.99
N SER A 72 1.06 7.38 2.15
CA SER A 72 2.31 6.61 2.32
C SER A 72 3.54 7.52 2.24
N LEU A 73 3.58 8.43 1.26
CA LEU A 73 4.67 9.39 1.12
C LEU A 73 4.73 10.38 2.30
N ILE A 74 3.57 10.86 2.77
CA ILE A 74 3.51 11.72 3.96
C ILE A 74 4.04 10.96 5.17
N GLN A 75 3.58 9.73 5.42
CA GLN A 75 4.01 8.93 6.56
C GLN A 75 5.52 8.66 6.53
N GLU A 76 6.05 8.24 5.38
CA GLU A 76 7.48 7.99 5.20
C GLU A 76 8.30 9.26 5.47
N ASN A 77 7.89 10.39 4.88
CA ASN A 77 8.61 11.64 5.07
C ASN A 77 8.49 12.15 6.50
N VAL A 78 7.32 12.13 7.12
CA VAL A 78 7.13 12.53 8.51
C VAL A 78 7.99 11.69 9.44
N LEU A 79 8.00 10.37 9.25
CA LEU A 79 8.83 9.47 10.06
C LEU A 79 10.33 9.75 9.86
N ARG A 80 10.77 9.97 8.61
CA ARG A 80 12.16 10.32 8.30
C ARG A 80 12.57 11.63 8.99
N HIS A 81 11.80 12.70 8.83
CA HIS A 81 12.09 13.99 9.46
C HIS A 81 12.07 13.89 10.99
N PHE A 82 11.16 13.10 11.55
CA PHE A 82 11.09 12.85 12.98
C PHE A 82 12.34 12.14 13.50
N GLN A 83 12.78 11.05 12.84
CA GLN A 83 13.97 10.29 13.25
C GLN A 83 15.28 11.06 13.05
N GLU A 84 15.36 11.90 12.01
CA GLU A 84 16.54 12.71 11.72
C GLU A 84 16.64 13.96 12.61
N HIS A 85 15.54 14.35 13.26
CA HIS A 85 15.52 15.55 14.11
C HIS A 85 16.50 15.40 15.30
N PRO A 86 17.43 16.36 15.52
CA PRO A 86 18.49 16.23 16.53
C PRO A 86 18.01 15.89 17.95
N ALA A 87 16.93 16.53 18.41
CA ALA A 87 16.34 16.26 19.73
C ALA A 87 15.80 14.82 19.86
N VAL A 88 15.13 14.31 18.81
CA VAL A 88 14.61 12.94 18.79
C VAL A 88 15.77 11.96 18.72
N ARG A 89 16.73 12.19 17.81
CA ARG A 89 17.92 11.34 17.65
C ARG A 89 18.74 11.21 18.93
N GLY A 90 18.78 12.27 19.75
CA GLY A 90 19.47 12.26 21.05
C GLY A 90 18.75 11.42 22.10
N GLU A 91 17.43 11.47 22.18
CA GLU A 91 16.64 10.77 23.21
C GLU A 91 16.24 9.34 22.84
N LEU A 92 16.15 9.04 21.55
CA LEU A 92 15.60 7.78 21.02
C LEU A 92 16.26 6.52 21.62
N PRO A 93 17.60 6.37 21.67
CA PRO A 93 18.23 5.15 22.19
C PRO A 93 17.91 4.91 23.68
N GLN A 94 17.85 5.98 24.47
CA GLN A 94 17.56 5.87 25.90
C GLN A 94 16.09 5.48 26.14
N LEU A 95 15.16 6.03 25.36
CA LEU A 95 13.74 5.72 25.51
C LEU A 95 13.41 4.31 25.02
N GLU A 96 14.03 3.83 23.93
CA GLU A 96 13.92 2.44 23.47
C GLU A 96 14.41 1.45 24.54
N ASP A 97 15.55 1.73 25.17
CA ASP A 97 16.08 0.92 26.27
C ASP A 97 15.14 0.87 27.48
N ARG A 98 14.56 2.02 27.87
CA ARG A 98 13.59 2.07 28.98
C ARG A 98 12.29 1.31 28.65
N VAL A 99 11.84 1.32 27.40
CA VAL A 99 10.65 0.56 26.98
C VAL A 99 10.93 -0.94 26.98
N THR A 100 12.05 -1.38 26.40
CA THR A 100 12.41 -2.81 26.32
C THR A 100 12.66 -3.43 27.69
N ARG A 101 13.13 -2.65 28.67
CA ARG A 101 13.26 -3.07 30.07
C ARG A 101 11.96 -2.96 30.89
N GLY A 102 10.87 -2.47 30.29
CA GLY A 102 9.58 -2.30 30.97
C GLY A 102 9.51 -1.15 31.97
N ALA A 103 10.46 -0.21 31.95
CA ALA A 103 10.50 0.92 32.87
C ALA A 103 9.49 2.03 32.51
N ILE A 104 9.10 2.13 31.24
CA ILE A 104 8.02 3.00 30.74
C ILE A 104 7.21 2.28 29.66
N SER A 105 5.98 2.73 29.44
CA SER A 105 5.15 2.19 28.35
C SER A 105 5.58 2.73 26.97
N PRO A 106 5.35 1.98 25.88
CA PRO A 106 5.61 2.47 24.53
C PRO A 106 4.88 3.77 24.19
N GLY A 107 3.63 3.94 24.67
CA GLY A 107 2.86 5.16 24.48
C GLY A 107 3.50 6.38 25.16
N LEU A 108 3.97 6.22 26.40
CA LEU A 108 4.66 7.30 27.12
C LEU A 108 5.98 7.69 26.43
N ALA A 109 6.75 6.71 25.94
CA ALA A 109 7.97 6.98 25.18
C ALA A 109 7.68 7.75 23.88
N ALA A 110 6.63 7.38 23.15
CA ALA A 110 6.19 8.10 21.95
C ALA A 110 5.80 9.56 22.26
N ASP A 111 5.04 9.79 23.34
CA ASP A 111 4.65 11.14 23.77
C ASP A 111 5.87 12.00 24.15
N LEU A 112 6.87 11.42 24.80
CA LEU A 112 8.12 12.12 25.14
C LEU A 112 8.89 12.53 23.89
N LEU A 113 9.06 11.61 22.93
CA LEU A 113 9.74 11.91 21.66
C LEU A 113 8.97 12.97 20.83
N LEU A 114 7.64 12.91 20.82
CA LEU A 114 6.81 13.93 20.17
C LEU A 114 6.99 15.30 20.83
N LYS A 115 7.03 15.38 22.16
CA LYS A 115 7.32 16.63 22.88
C LYS A 115 8.70 17.18 22.56
N ALA A 116 9.72 16.32 22.50
CA ALA A 116 11.08 16.70 22.12
C ALA A 116 11.13 17.28 20.70
N PHE A 117 10.37 16.70 19.77
CA PHE A 117 10.25 17.16 18.39
C PHE A 117 9.52 18.52 18.25
N THR A 118 8.45 18.76 19.02
CA THR A 118 7.67 20.00 18.92
C THR A 118 8.31 21.18 19.66
N SER A 119 9.06 20.92 20.74
CA SER A 119 9.65 21.99 21.57
C SER A 119 10.87 22.65 20.91
N SER A 120 11.58 21.92 20.05
CA SER A 120 12.71 22.43 19.27
C SER A 120 12.30 23.20 18.02
N SER A 121 11.16 22.84 17.41
CA SER A 121 10.67 23.51 16.20
C SER A 121 10.08 24.90 16.50
N SER A 122 9.58 25.14 17.72
CA SER A 122 9.18 26.47 18.19
C SER A 122 10.34 27.44 18.41
N SER A 123 11.56 26.95 18.68
CA SER A 123 12.75 27.78 18.88
C SER A 123 13.43 28.18 17.57
N SER A 124 13.28 27.39 16.50
CA SER A 124 13.83 27.70 15.16
C SER A 124 12.94 28.60 14.29
N SER A 125 11.68 28.83 14.68
CA SER A 125 10.72 29.67 13.93
C SER A 125 10.63 31.12 14.44
N SER A 126 11.48 31.51 15.41
CA SER A 126 11.58 32.87 15.97
C SER A 126 12.89 33.60 15.61
N GLN A 127 13.56 33.22 14.52
CA GLN A 127 14.70 33.94 13.94
C GLN A 127 14.48 34.24 12.46
#